data_AF-D2R8L1-F1
#
_entry.id   AF-D2R8L1-F1
#
_cell.length_a   1.000
_cell.length_b   1.000
_cell.length_c   1.000
_cell.angle_alpha   90.00
_cell.angle_beta   90.00
_cell.angle_gamma   90.00
#
_symmetry.space_group_name_H-M   'P 1'
#
loop_
_entity.id
_entity.type
_entity.pdbx_description
1 polymer ?
#
loop_
_entity_poly.entity_id
_entity_poly.type
_entity_poly.pdbx_seq_one_letter_code
_entity_poly.pdbx_strand_id
1 'polypeptide(L)'
;MVIKFLCPNNHPLTAPENLAGKAGKCPKCNTPFKVPEPDQPAGSEQSAPAADEGPVTRAELSDQSPTIPESGSGMSTAAGNGVTGPKQPAGEVFVFLCPNGHKLNGPPSLKGKAGQCPHCGERFRIPADDDPPPDDLEEIPTSEIVEEDAYEEASADGGAFSFNFGGEPSEEEPVEETYEIPEPDPFPTDVSAMSFIMGRLWDQKTEDTELDVFLIEGEIMSPEHYSEHLSTREFGVFATKESDGTFAITVIPWSAIRRVGMRKIGELPPQYFR
;
A
#
# COMPACT_ATOMS: atom_id res chain seq x y z
N MET A 1 12.22 -26.16 23.69
CA MET A 1 10.91 -25.71 23.15
C MET A 1 11.07 -24.34 22.51
N VAL A 2 10.03 -23.81 21.85
CA VAL A 2 10.00 -22.44 21.28
C VAL A 2 9.15 -21.54 22.17
N ILE A 3 9.68 -20.37 22.51
CA ILE A 3 9.01 -19.35 23.33
C ILE A 3 8.49 -18.27 22.39
N LYS A 4 7.20 -17.96 22.45
CA LYS A 4 6.56 -16.86 21.71
C LYS A 4 6.39 -15.68 22.65
N PHE A 5 6.86 -14.50 22.26
CA PHE A 5 6.76 -13.28 23.08
C PHE A 5 6.76 -12.04 22.17
N LEU A 6 6.46 -10.88 22.75
CA LEU A 6 6.41 -9.60 22.05
C LEU A 6 7.64 -8.77 22.39
N CYS A 7 8.20 -8.06 21.41
CA CYS A 7 9.23 -7.06 21.69
C CYS A 7 8.61 -5.80 22.33
N PRO A 8 9.40 -4.84 22.87
CA PRO A 8 8.87 -3.62 23.50
C PRO A 8 7.96 -2.78 22.58
N ASN A 9 8.21 -2.83 21.26
CA ASN A 9 7.39 -2.22 20.22
C ASN A 9 6.26 -3.12 19.68
N ASN A 10 5.84 -4.15 20.44
CA ASN A 10 4.69 -5.00 20.13
C ASN A 10 4.83 -5.87 18.85
N HIS A 11 6.05 -6.24 18.45
CA HIS A 11 6.25 -7.19 17.35
C HIS A 11 6.29 -8.64 17.87
N PRO A 12 5.63 -9.59 17.18
CA PRO A 12 5.67 -11.01 17.53
C PRO A 12 7.03 -11.62 17.20
N LEU A 13 7.67 -12.22 18.21
CA LEU A 13 8.96 -12.89 18.11
C LEU A 13 8.85 -14.33 18.61
N THR A 14 9.67 -15.20 18.03
CA THR A 14 9.82 -16.59 18.45
C THR A 14 11.30 -16.84 18.70
N ALA A 15 11.64 -17.34 19.88
CA ALA A 15 13.01 -17.71 20.22
C ALA A 15 13.07 -19.15 20.75
N PRO A 16 14.14 -19.90 20.47
CA PRO A 16 14.40 -21.15 21.15
C PRO A 16 14.70 -20.88 22.63
N GLU A 17 14.31 -21.83 23.48
CA GLU A 17 14.48 -21.79 24.94
C GLU A 17 15.93 -21.55 25.40
N ASN A 18 16.93 -21.96 24.62
CA ASN A 18 18.35 -21.69 24.89
C ASN A 18 18.75 -20.20 24.85
N LEU A 19 17.85 -19.33 24.39
CA LEU A 19 18.00 -17.88 24.40
C LEU A 19 17.20 -17.19 25.50
N ALA A 20 16.44 -17.93 26.31
CA ALA A 20 15.77 -17.39 27.49
C ALA A 20 16.78 -16.66 28.39
N GLY A 21 16.39 -15.48 28.88
CA GLY A 21 17.24 -14.61 29.68
C GLY A 21 18.37 -13.88 28.94
N LYS A 22 18.62 -14.16 27.65
CA LYS A 22 19.67 -13.48 26.87
C LYS A 22 19.15 -12.19 26.22
N ALA A 23 20.05 -11.23 26.04
CA ALA A 23 19.79 -10.02 25.28
C ALA A 23 19.78 -10.32 23.77
N GLY A 24 18.80 -9.76 23.06
CA GLY A 24 18.65 -9.85 21.61
C GLY A 24 18.21 -8.52 21.01
N LYS A 25 18.16 -8.45 19.67
CA LYS A 25 17.64 -7.29 18.93
C LYS A 25 16.45 -7.72 18.08
N CYS A 26 15.41 -6.90 18.05
CA CYS A 26 14.22 -7.20 17.26
C CYS A 26 14.56 -7.14 15.76
N PRO A 27 14.27 -8.16 14.94
CA PRO A 27 14.53 -8.13 13.51
C PRO A 27 13.68 -7.10 12.74
N LYS A 28 12.57 -6.62 13.32
CA LYS A 28 11.70 -5.62 12.68
C LYS A 28 12.10 -4.17 13.00
N CYS A 29 12.41 -3.87 14.26
CA CYS A 29 12.67 -2.49 14.71
C CYS A 29 14.06 -2.27 15.33
N ASN A 30 14.91 -3.30 15.37
CA ASN A 30 16.27 -3.29 15.90
C ASN A 30 16.39 -2.89 17.39
N THR A 31 15.27 -2.78 18.11
CA THR A 31 15.24 -2.47 19.53
C THR A 31 15.83 -3.61 20.35
N PRO A 32 16.75 -3.33 21.28
CA PRO A 32 17.28 -4.34 22.19
C PRO A 32 16.18 -4.81 23.15
N PHE A 33 16.12 -6.12 23.42
CA PHE A 33 15.18 -6.73 24.35
C PHE A 33 15.82 -7.93 25.05
N LYS A 34 15.20 -8.43 26.13
CA LYS A 34 15.61 -9.66 26.83
C LYS A 34 14.54 -10.73 26.64
N VAL A 35 14.92 -11.95 26.25
CA VAL A 35 13.97 -13.06 26.07
C VAL A 35 13.44 -13.49 27.45
N PRO A 36 12.12 -13.62 27.66
CA PRO A 36 11.54 -14.08 28.92
C PRO A 36 11.94 -15.54 29.25
N GLU A 37 12.14 -15.84 30.54
CA GLU A 37 12.30 -17.22 31.02
C GLU A 37 10.92 -17.87 31.25
N PRO A 38 10.70 -19.12 30.79
CA PRO A 38 9.38 -19.76 30.83
C PRO A 38 8.89 -20.15 32.23
N ASP A 39 9.77 -20.19 33.24
CA ASP A 39 9.46 -20.68 34.59
C ASP A 39 9.34 -19.59 35.66
N GLN A 40 9.37 -18.31 35.30
CA GLN A 40 9.13 -17.23 36.26
C GLN A 40 7.65 -16.84 36.23
N PRO A 41 6.83 -17.22 37.23
CA PRO A 41 5.43 -16.82 37.27
C PRO A 41 5.34 -15.29 37.26
N ALA A 42 4.55 -14.76 36.33
CA ALA A 42 4.29 -13.34 36.16
C ALA A 42 3.67 -12.76 37.44
N GLY A 43 4.51 -12.24 38.33
CA GLY A 43 4.08 -11.83 39.66
C GLY A 43 5.17 -11.19 40.50
N SER A 44 5.76 -10.10 40.00
CA SER A 44 6.29 -9.04 40.86
C SER A 44 6.51 -7.78 40.04
N GLU A 45 5.58 -6.84 40.20
CA GLU A 45 5.70 -5.44 39.84
C GLU A 45 7.02 -4.87 40.38
N GLN A 46 7.90 -4.41 39.49
CA GLN A 46 8.97 -3.48 39.87
C GLN A 46 8.54 -2.07 39.49
N SER A 47 8.21 -1.35 40.56
CA SER A 47 7.83 0.04 40.64
C SER A 47 8.82 0.99 39.98
N ALA A 48 8.28 2.11 39.51
CA ALA A 48 8.98 3.32 39.12
C ALA A 48 10.02 3.79 40.17
N PRO A 49 11.01 4.58 39.75
CA PRO A 49 11.57 5.61 40.61
C PRO A 49 11.15 7.00 40.09
N ALA A 50 10.42 7.72 40.93
CA ALA A 50 10.22 9.16 40.83
C ALA A 50 11.13 9.86 41.84
N ALA A 51 11.79 10.92 41.35
CA ALA A 51 12.31 12.12 42.03
C ALA A 51 13.30 11.97 43.21
N ASP A 52 14.50 12.54 43.02
CA ASP A 52 15.24 13.23 44.08
C ASP A 52 15.88 14.51 43.50
N GLU A 53 15.44 15.66 44.01
CA GLU A 53 16.03 16.98 43.75
C GLU A 53 17.00 17.32 44.89
N GLY A 54 18.22 17.72 44.54
CA GLY A 54 19.18 18.24 45.52
C GLY A 54 20.48 18.75 44.88
N PRO A 55 20.88 20.03 45.06
CA PRO A 55 21.91 20.70 44.27
C PRO A 55 23.29 20.66 44.94
N VAL A 56 24.39 20.56 44.16
CA VAL A 56 25.70 21.15 44.51
C VAL A 56 26.73 21.12 43.34
N THR A 57 27.22 22.33 43.05
CA THR A 57 28.62 22.72 42.66
C THR A 57 29.36 22.05 41.49
N ARG A 58 29.49 22.84 40.41
CA ARG A 58 30.73 23.43 39.81
C ARG A 58 32.04 22.61 39.80
N ALA A 59 32.64 22.60 38.59
CA ALA A 59 34.03 22.27 38.21
C ALA A 59 34.25 20.75 37.94
N GLU A 60 34.93 20.25 36.91
CA GLU A 60 35.91 20.81 35.97
C GLU A 60 35.81 20.14 34.58
N LEU A 61 36.30 20.85 33.57
CA LEU A 61 36.59 20.35 32.24
C LEU A 61 37.63 19.22 32.27
N SER A 62 37.39 18.12 31.57
CA SER A 62 38.47 17.29 31.02
C SER A 62 38.01 16.51 29.79
N ASP A 63 38.48 17.03 28.67
CA ASP A 63 38.87 16.37 27.42
C ASP A 63 39.30 14.91 27.60
N GLN A 64 38.67 13.98 26.86
CA GLN A 64 39.30 12.78 26.30
C GLN A 64 38.30 11.92 25.49
N SER A 65 38.53 11.89 24.17
CA SER A 65 38.24 10.76 23.28
C SER A 65 39.59 10.22 22.78
N PRO A 66 39.68 9.08 22.07
CA PRO A 66 38.97 7.81 22.18
C PRO A 66 39.95 6.63 22.33
N THR A 67 39.47 5.41 22.62
CA THR A 67 40.27 4.19 22.39
C THR A 67 39.37 3.06 21.89
N ILE A 68 39.66 2.62 20.67
CA ILE A 68 39.09 1.46 19.99
C ILE A 68 39.91 0.23 20.41
N PRO A 69 39.30 -0.91 20.76
CA PRO A 69 39.96 -2.19 20.62
C PRO A 69 39.47 -2.95 19.38
N GLU A 70 40.45 -3.31 18.57
CA GLU A 70 40.47 -4.35 17.55
C GLU A 70 39.98 -5.73 18.03
N SER A 71 39.77 -6.59 17.03
CA SER A 71 39.95 -8.05 17.05
C SER A 71 38.73 -8.95 17.30
N GLY A 72 38.41 -9.73 16.26
CA GLY A 72 37.56 -10.91 16.38
C GLY A 72 36.89 -11.41 15.10
N SER A 73 37.56 -11.44 13.94
CA SER A 73 37.05 -12.16 12.76
C SER A 73 37.24 -13.67 12.93
N GLY A 74 36.13 -14.39 13.14
CA GLY A 74 36.06 -15.85 13.17
C GLY A 74 35.65 -16.42 11.81
N MET A 75 36.46 -17.37 11.33
CA MET A 75 36.35 -18.13 10.10
C MET A 75 35.03 -18.89 9.94
N SER A 76 34.51 -18.95 8.71
CA SER A 76 33.75 -20.10 8.22
C SER A 76 33.97 -20.23 6.72
N THR A 77 34.92 -21.09 6.36
CA THR A 77 35.13 -21.60 5.01
C THR A 77 34.11 -22.70 4.75
N ALA A 78 33.22 -22.49 3.77
CA ALA A 78 32.50 -23.57 3.13
C ALA A 78 32.92 -23.61 1.65
N ALA A 79 33.75 -24.61 1.35
CA ALA A 79 34.14 -25.00 0.01
C ALA A 79 32.94 -25.62 -0.73
N GLY A 80 32.80 -25.30 -2.02
CA GLY A 80 31.77 -25.87 -2.88
C GLY A 80 31.97 -25.52 -4.35
N ASN A 81 32.87 -26.29 -4.99
CA ASN A 81 33.00 -26.64 -6.41
C ASN A 81 32.61 -25.64 -7.52
N GLY A 82 33.59 -25.43 -8.40
CA GLY A 82 33.47 -24.64 -9.61
C GLY A 82 32.68 -25.31 -10.74
N VAL A 83 32.09 -24.46 -11.56
CA VAL A 83 31.88 -24.67 -12.99
C VAL A 83 32.39 -23.40 -13.68
N THR A 84 33.42 -23.58 -14.50
CA THR A 84 34.01 -22.58 -15.38
C THR A 84 33.00 -22.21 -16.47
N GLY A 85 32.38 -21.04 -16.33
CA GLY A 85 31.58 -20.38 -17.37
C GLY A 85 32.33 -19.15 -17.92
N PRO A 86 32.08 -18.76 -19.18
CA PRO A 86 32.87 -17.78 -19.90
C PRO A 86 32.84 -16.41 -19.22
N LYS A 87 34.01 -15.76 -19.21
CA LYS A 87 34.26 -14.40 -18.75
C LYS A 87 33.45 -13.40 -19.58
N GLN A 88 32.20 -13.17 -19.18
CA GLN A 88 31.34 -12.14 -19.77
C GLN A 88 31.77 -10.73 -19.29
N PRO A 89 31.61 -9.72 -20.16
CA PRO A 89 32.07 -8.36 -19.89
C PRO A 89 31.37 -7.77 -18.66
N ALA A 90 32.16 -7.08 -17.84
CA ALA A 90 31.67 -6.36 -16.68
C ALA A 90 30.82 -5.16 -17.12
N GLY A 91 29.61 -5.06 -16.58
CA GLY A 91 29.04 -3.74 -16.28
C GLY A 91 27.57 -3.48 -16.59
N GLU A 92 26.81 -4.40 -17.16
CA GLU A 92 25.42 -4.08 -17.51
C GLU A 92 24.49 -4.29 -16.30
N VAL A 93 24.26 -3.23 -15.53
CA VAL A 93 23.27 -3.25 -14.45
C VAL A 93 21.88 -3.16 -15.08
N PHE A 94 21.02 -4.16 -14.85
CA PHE A 94 19.64 -4.10 -15.28
C PHE A 94 18.72 -3.73 -14.12
N VAL A 95 17.62 -3.08 -14.47
CA VAL A 95 16.64 -2.54 -13.53
C VAL A 95 15.41 -3.45 -13.56
N PHE A 96 14.90 -3.82 -12.40
CA PHE A 96 13.69 -4.63 -12.26
C PHE A 96 12.89 -4.19 -11.03
N LEU A 97 11.62 -4.60 -10.97
CA LEU A 97 10.72 -4.29 -9.85
C LEU A 97 10.53 -5.54 -8.99
N CYS A 98 10.55 -5.39 -7.67
CA CYS A 98 10.05 -6.46 -6.80
C CYS A 98 8.51 -6.55 -6.90
N PRO A 99 7.88 -7.64 -6.42
CA PRO A 99 6.42 -7.79 -6.41
C PRO A 99 5.67 -6.66 -5.69
N ASN A 100 6.35 -6.02 -4.73
CA ASN A 100 5.85 -4.86 -3.99
C ASN A 100 6.15 -3.52 -4.68
N GLY A 101 6.63 -3.49 -5.92
CA GLY A 101 6.82 -2.27 -6.72
C GLY A 101 8.10 -1.47 -6.41
N HIS A 102 9.02 -1.98 -5.59
CA HIS A 102 10.30 -1.32 -5.35
C HIS A 102 11.27 -1.54 -6.53
N LYS A 103 11.90 -0.46 -6.98
CA LYS A 103 12.89 -0.47 -8.07
C LYS A 103 14.24 -0.95 -7.57
N LEU A 104 14.74 -2.03 -8.17
CA LEU A 104 15.98 -2.70 -7.82
C LEU A 104 16.92 -2.77 -9.01
N ASN A 105 18.22 -2.67 -8.74
CA ASN A 105 19.28 -2.71 -9.74
C ASN A 105 20.17 -3.90 -9.43
N GLY A 106 20.41 -4.77 -10.41
CA GLY A 106 21.21 -5.97 -10.22
C GLY A 106 22.04 -6.34 -11.45
N PRO A 107 23.13 -7.10 -11.28
CA PRO A 107 23.90 -7.63 -12.41
C PRO A 107 23.11 -8.75 -13.12
N PRO A 108 23.27 -8.93 -14.45
CA PRO A 108 22.47 -9.86 -15.26
C PRO A 108 22.60 -11.31 -14.80
N SER A 109 23.68 -11.63 -14.09
CA SER A 109 23.92 -12.91 -13.43
C SER A 109 22.89 -13.29 -12.36
N LEU A 110 22.03 -12.36 -11.94
CA LEU A 110 20.93 -12.60 -11.01
C LEU A 110 19.59 -12.91 -11.70
N LYS A 111 19.48 -12.72 -13.03
CA LYS A 111 18.28 -13.12 -13.78
C LYS A 111 17.99 -14.60 -13.58
N GLY A 112 16.72 -14.95 -13.37
CA GLY A 112 16.25 -16.31 -13.06
C GLY A 112 16.54 -16.83 -11.65
N LYS A 113 17.37 -16.13 -10.84
CA LYS A 113 17.69 -16.55 -9.46
C LYS A 113 16.69 -16.01 -8.45
N ALA A 114 16.63 -16.66 -7.29
CA ALA A 114 15.90 -16.14 -6.14
C ALA A 114 16.64 -14.91 -5.58
N GLY A 115 15.92 -13.80 -5.43
CA GLY A 115 16.37 -12.56 -4.82
C GLY A 115 15.55 -12.22 -3.58
N GLN A 116 16.06 -11.27 -2.78
CA GLN A 116 15.36 -10.68 -1.66
C GLN A 116 15.38 -9.16 -1.79
N CYS A 117 14.23 -8.52 -1.60
CA CYS A 117 14.15 -7.06 -1.71
C CYS A 117 14.76 -6.39 -0.47
N PRO A 118 15.73 -5.46 -0.61
CA PRO A 118 16.29 -4.73 0.53
C PRO A 118 15.31 -3.73 1.17
N HIS A 119 14.26 -3.33 0.45
CA HIS A 119 13.28 -2.35 0.95
C HIS A 119 12.15 -3.00 1.77
N CYS A 120 11.64 -4.16 1.33
CA CYS A 120 10.52 -4.83 2.02
C CYS A 120 10.83 -6.24 2.54
N GLY A 121 11.99 -6.81 2.21
CA GLY A 121 12.39 -8.15 2.66
C GLY A 121 11.74 -9.32 1.90
N GLU A 122 10.85 -9.06 0.95
CA GLU A 122 10.13 -10.09 0.17
C GLU A 122 11.09 -10.94 -0.66
N ARG A 123 10.85 -12.26 -0.73
CA ARG A 123 11.65 -13.21 -1.53
C ARG A 123 10.94 -13.48 -2.84
N PHE A 124 11.61 -13.29 -3.97
CA PHE A 124 11.01 -13.42 -5.29
C PHE A 124 12.01 -13.97 -6.31
N ARG A 125 11.52 -14.42 -7.47
CA ARG A 125 12.39 -14.78 -8.60
C ARG A 125 12.55 -13.59 -9.51
N ILE A 126 13.78 -13.34 -9.93
CA ILE A 126 14.10 -12.25 -10.85
C ILE A 126 13.77 -12.73 -12.27
N PRO A 127 12.98 -11.99 -13.07
CA PRO A 127 12.63 -12.39 -14.43
C PRO A 127 13.88 -12.66 -15.28
N ALA A 128 13.86 -13.74 -16.06
CA ALA A 128 14.83 -13.98 -17.12
C ALA A 128 14.28 -13.39 -18.42
N ASP A 129 15.13 -12.91 -19.33
CA ASP A 129 14.68 -12.34 -20.60
C ASP A 129 14.20 -13.41 -21.60
N ASP A 130 14.33 -14.70 -21.26
CA ASP A 130 14.02 -15.86 -22.11
C ASP A 130 12.64 -16.49 -21.81
N ASP A 131 11.65 -15.72 -21.35
CA ASP A 131 10.24 -16.14 -21.50
C ASP A 131 9.76 -15.53 -22.82
N PRO A 132 9.94 -16.21 -23.98
CA PRO A 132 9.27 -15.76 -25.19
C PRO A 132 7.78 -15.66 -24.86
N PRO A 133 7.07 -14.61 -25.33
CA PRO A 133 5.63 -14.59 -25.20
C PRO A 133 5.10 -15.93 -25.74
N PRO A 134 4.16 -16.60 -25.05
CA PRO A 134 3.58 -17.82 -25.61
C PRO A 134 3.06 -17.47 -27.01
N ASP A 135 3.68 -18.08 -28.03
CA ASP A 135 3.23 -18.07 -29.43
C ASP A 135 1.94 -18.89 -29.58
N ASP A 136 1.00 -18.74 -28.64
CA ASP A 136 -0.36 -19.27 -28.71
C ASP A 136 -1.30 -18.11 -29.08
N LEU A 137 -1.02 -17.50 -30.23
CA LEU A 137 -2.06 -16.90 -31.06
C LEU A 137 -2.73 -18.04 -31.85
N GLU A 138 -3.35 -18.99 -31.16
CA GLU A 138 -4.34 -19.85 -31.80
C GLU A 138 -5.56 -18.98 -32.12
N GLU A 139 -5.77 -18.83 -33.42
CA GLU A 139 -6.90 -18.18 -34.08
C GLU A 139 -8.23 -18.58 -33.42
N ILE A 140 -8.84 -17.64 -32.69
CA ILE A 140 -10.26 -17.75 -32.37
C ILE A 140 -11.05 -17.57 -33.68
N PRO A 141 -11.83 -18.58 -34.12
CA PRO A 141 -12.66 -18.44 -35.31
C PRO A 141 -13.74 -17.39 -35.05
N THR A 142 -13.76 -16.41 -35.93
CA THR A 142 -14.82 -15.41 -36.08
C THR A 142 -16.11 -16.10 -36.50
N SER A 143 -16.91 -16.56 -35.52
CA SER A 143 -18.28 -17.00 -35.77
C SER A 143 -19.21 -15.80 -35.78
N GLU A 144 -19.76 -15.56 -36.98
CA GLU A 144 -20.96 -14.79 -37.31
C GLU A 144 -21.91 -14.56 -36.14
N ILE A 145 -22.07 -13.29 -35.75
CA ILE A 145 -23.27 -12.83 -35.04
C ILE A 145 -24.14 -12.17 -36.08
N VAL A 146 -25.28 -12.80 -36.30
CA VAL A 146 -26.33 -12.50 -37.26
C VAL A 146 -26.98 -11.16 -36.90
N GLU A 147 -27.02 -10.25 -37.87
CA GLU A 147 -27.93 -9.11 -37.94
C GLU A 147 -29.34 -9.63 -38.30
N GLU A 148 -30.32 -9.41 -37.45
CA GLU A 148 -31.78 -9.43 -37.69
C GLU A 148 -32.43 -9.10 -36.33
N ASP A 149 -33.48 -8.32 -36.14
CA ASP A 149 -34.25 -7.39 -36.96
C ASP A 149 -35.24 -6.71 -35.99
N ALA A 150 -35.73 -5.52 -36.37
CA ALA A 150 -37.08 -5.00 -36.11
C ALA A 150 -37.68 -4.97 -34.68
N TYR A 151 -37.96 -3.75 -34.20
CA TYR A 151 -39.31 -3.41 -33.74
C TYR A 151 -39.67 -1.95 -34.08
N GLU A 152 -40.84 -1.82 -34.68
CA GLU A 152 -41.49 -0.60 -35.18
C GLU A 152 -42.10 0.29 -34.09
N GLU A 153 -42.15 1.57 -34.43
CA GLU A 153 -43.22 2.57 -34.27
C GLU A 153 -44.10 2.59 -32.99
N ALA A 154 -44.09 3.73 -32.32
CA ALA A 154 -45.14 4.76 -32.45
C ALA A 154 -45.22 5.63 -31.18
N SER A 155 -45.22 6.95 -31.35
CA SER A 155 -46.33 7.81 -30.89
C SER A 155 -45.97 9.28 -31.11
N ALA A 156 -46.72 9.87 -32.03
CA ALA A 156 -46.83 11.31 -32.21
C ALA A 156 -47.55 11.93 -31.01
N ASP A 157 -47.05 13.07 -30.53
CA ASP A 157 -47.93 14.11 -30.03
C ASP A 157 -47.38 15.48 -30.45
N GLY A 158 -48.18 16.16 -31.28
CA GLY A 158 -47.87 17.45 -31.85
C GLY A 158 -48.27 18.57 -30.90
N GLY A 159 -47.28 19.21 -30.28
CA GLY A 159 -47.42 20.49 -29.62
C GLY A 159 -46.97 21.63 -30.51
N ALA A 160 -47.91 22.28 -31.19
CA ALA A 160 -47.69 23.50 -31.96
C ALA A 160 -47.27 24.64 -31.01
N PHE A 161 -46.02 25.09 -31.11
CA PHE A 161 -45.57 26.34 -30.49
C PHE A 161 -45.28 27.37 -31.59
N SER A 162 -46.09 28.43 -31.58
CA SER A 162 -45.97 29.59 -32.46
C SER A 162 -44.63 30.28 -32.29
N PHE A 163 -43.85 30.32 -33.36
CA PHE A 163 -42.68 31.19 -33.48
C PHE A 163 -43.17 32.64 -33.63
N ASN A 164 -42.99 33.44 -32.59
CA ASN A 164 -43.11 34.89 -32.64
C ASN A 164 -41.74 35.45 -33.07
N PHE A 165 -41.57 35.73 -34.37
CA PHE A 165 -40.37 36.38 -34.91
C PHE A 165 -40.60 37.90 -34.91
N GLY A 166 -40.09 38.57 -33.87
CA GLY A 166 -40.25 40.00 -33.68
C GLY A 166 -39.53 40.49 -32.42
N GLY A 167 -38.20 40.37 -32.42
CA GLY A 167 -37.33 40.96 -31.40
C GLY A 167 -36.10 41.54 -32.10
N GLU A 168 -35.88 42.84 -31.89
CA GLU A 168 -34.72 43.62 -32.34
C GLU A 168 -33.38 42.92 -32.01
N PRO A 169 -32.33 43.11 -32.83
CA PRO A 169 -30.99 42.66 -32.48
C PRO A 169 -30.46 43.51 -31.34
N SER A 170 -30.53 43.02 -30.10
CA SER A 170 -29.73 43.56 -29.00
C SER A 170 -28.27 43.17 -29.24
N GLU A 171 -27.42 44.18 -29.26
CA GLU A 171 -25.96 44.06 -29.21
C GLU A 171 -25.59 43.56 -27.81
N GLU A 172 -25.67 42.25 -27.60
CA GLU A 172 -25.25 41.60 -26.37
C GLU A 172 -23.78 41.23 -26.52
N GLU A 173 -22.93 42.05 -25.88
CA GLU A 173 -21.51 41.77 -25.76
C GLU A 173 -21.29 40.37 -25.16
N PRO A 174 -20.28 39.62 -25.62
CA PRO A 174 -20.00 38.29 -25.08
C PRO A 174 -19.70 38.40 -23.60
N VAL A 175 -20.62 37.92 -22.77
CA VAL A 175 -20.38 37.71 -21.34
C VAL A 175 -19.28 36.66 -21.23
N GLU A 176 -18.06 37.09 -20.95
CA GLU A 176 -16.98 36.21 -20.50
C GLU A 176 -17.45 35.60 -19.17
N GLU A 177 -18.08 34.44 -19.27
CA GLU A 177 -18.43 33.59 -18.13
C GLU A 177 -17.12 33.20 -17.47
N THR A 178 -16.72 34.04 -16.53
CA THR A 178 -15.50 33.88 -15.76
C THR A 178 -15.82 32.74 -14.79
N TYR A 179 -15.52 31.51 -15.20
CA TYR A 179 -15.63 30.35 -14.32
C TYR A 179 -14.68 30.59 -13.15
N GLU A 180 -15.22 31.09 -12.03
CA GLU A 180 -14.53 31.14 -10.76
C GLU A 180 -14.20 29.70 -10.39
N ILE A 181 -12.94 29.32 -10.61
CA ILE A 181 -12.42 28.01 -10.24
C ILE A 181 -12.43 27.99 -8.70
N PRO A 182 -13.29 27.20 -8.05
CA PRO A 182 -13.28 27.12 -6.59
C PRO A 182 -11.90 26.64 -6.17
N GLU A 183 -11.25 27.41 -5.30
CA GLU A 183 -9.94 27.02 -4.76
C GLU A 183 -10.07 25.63 -4.14
N PRO A 184 -9.13 24.70 -4.40
CA PRO A 184 -9.23 23.35 -3.89
C PRO A 184 -9.25 23.42 -2.36
N ASP A 185 -10.31 22.86 -1.75
CA ASP A 185 -10.45 22.84 -0.30
C ASP A 185 -9.13 22.39 0.35
N PRO A 186 -8.60 23.18 1.31
CA PRO A 186 -7.35 22.84 1.97
C PRO A 186 -7.50 21.48 2.64
N PHE A 187 -6.49 20.61 2.45
CA PHE A 187 -6.48 19.30 3.11
C PHE A 187 -6.60 19.49 4.63
N PRO A 188 -7.60 18.86 5.29
CA PRO A 188 -7.71 18.94 6.73
C PRO A 188 -6.48 18.28 7.36
N THR A 189 -5.80 18.97 8.26
CA THR A 189 -4.56 18.47 8.89
C THR A 189 -4.82 17.43 9.97
N ASP A 190 -6.08 17.20 10.31
CA ASP A 190 -6.58 16.32 11.36
C ASP A 190 -7.12 14.97 10.83
N VAL A 191 -7.26 14.81 9.52
CA VAL A 191 -7.73 13.56 8.88
C VAL A 191 -6.61 12.84 8.15
N SER A 192 -6.71 11.52 8.05
CA SER A 192 -5.82 10.75 7.19
C SER A 192 -6.04 11.16 5.74
N ALA A 193 -4.96 11.39 4.98
CA ALA A 193 -5.08 11.69 3.55
C ALA A 193 -5.88 10.59 2.81
N MET A 194 -5.76 9.33 3.25
CA MET A 194 -6.50 8.22 2.67
C MET A 194 -7.98 8.27 3.03
N SER A 195 -8.36 8.68 4.24
CA SER A 195 -9.78 8.79 4.61
C SER A 195 -10.49 9.86 3.78
N PHE A 196 -9.79 10.98 3.54
CA PHE A 196 -10.30 12.07 2.73
C PHE A 196 -10.49 11.67 1.26
N ILE A 197 -9.49 11.01 0.66
CA ILE A 197 -9.59 10.49 -0.70
C ILE A 197 -10.70 9.45 -0.80
N MET A 198 -10.79 8.56 0.20
CA MET A 198 -11.82 7.51 0.24
C MET A 198 -13.23 8.10 0.26
N GLY A 199 -13.50 9.08 1.14
CA GLY A 199 -14.80 9.77 1.19
C GLY A 199 -15.16 10.42 -0.15
N ARG A 200 -14.22 11.18 -0.74
CA ARG A 200 -14.45 11.82 -2.06
C ARG A 200 -14.74 10.83 -3.18
N LEU A 201 -14.02 9.71 -3.24
CA LEU A 201 -14.31 8.66 -4.24
C LEU A 201 -15.63 7.97 -3.94
N TRP A 202 -15.98 7.80 -2.67
CA TRP A 202 -17.23 7.18 -2.26
C TRP A 202 -18.45 8.00 -2.65
N ASP A 203 -18.40 9.32 -2.49
CA ASP A 203 -19.49 10.24 -2.88
C ASP A 203 -19.79 10.22 -4.38
N GLN A 204 -18.87 9.71 -5.19
CA GLN A 204 -19.01 9.59 -6.65
C GLN A 204 -19.37 8.17 -7.10
N LYS A 205 -19.47 7.23 -6.15
CA LYS A 205 -19.82 5.85 -6.45
C LYS A 205 -21.30 5.77 -6.85
N THR A 206 -21.54 5.41 -8.10
CA THR A 206 -22.85 5.00 -8.63
C THR A 206 -23.04 3.48 -8.54
N GLU A 207 -24.26 3.00 -8.78
CA GLU A 207 -24.58 1.56 -8.77
C GLU A 207 -23.76 0.74 -9.79
N ASP A 208 -23.35 1.37 -10.90
CA ASP A 208 -22.57 0.73 -11.97
C ASP A 208 -21.05 0.78 -11.73
N THR A 209 -20.59 1.57 -10.75
CA THR A 209 -19.17 1.71 -10.43
C THR A 209 -18.74 0.80 -9.29
N GLU A 210 -17.56 0.20 -9.46
CA GLU A 210 -16.93 -0.63 -8.45
C GLU A 210 -15.79 0.13 -7.78
N LEU A 211 -15.72 0.08 -6.46
CA LEU A 211 -14.64 0.70 -5.70
C LEU A 211 -13.85 -0.42 -5.04
N ASP A 212 -12.56 -0.49 -5.34
CA ASP A 212 -11.64 -1.47 -4.80
C ASP A 212 -10.65 -0.83 -3.83
N VAL A 213 -10.50 -1.47 -2.69
CA VAL A 213 -9.50 -1.14 -1.67
C VAL A 213 -8.42 -2.20 -1.71
N PHE A 214 -7.18 -1.76 -1.98
CA PHE A 214 -6.00 -2.61 -2.02
C PHE A 214 -5.25 -2.49 -0.70
N LEU A 215 -5.13 -3.60 0.02
CA LEU A 215 -4.43 -3.65 1.30
C LEU A 215 -2.94 -3.92 1.10
N ILE A 216 -2.11 -3.57 2.09
CA ILE A 216 -0.65 -3.79 2.05
C ILE A 216 -0.31 -5.29 1.94
N GLU A 217 -1.16 -6.16 2.47
CA GLU A 217 -0.98 -7.62 2.43
C GLU A 217 -1.29 -8.23 1.05
N GLY A 218 -1.69 -7.42 0.06
CA GLY A 218 -2.04 -7.86 -1.29
C GLY A 218 -3.49 -8.30 -1.43
N GLU A 219 -4.24 -8.31 -0.34
CA GLU A 219 -5.69 -8.51 -0.37
C GLU A 219 -6.38 -7.32 -1.05
N ILE A 220 -7.41 -7.64 -1.83
CA ILE A 220 -8.27 -6.66 -2.51
C ILE A 220 -9.68 -6.91 -2.01
N MET A 221 -10.34 -5.85 -1.57
CA MET A 221 -11.75 -5.91 -1.20
C MET A 221 -12.54 -4.87 -2.00
N SER A 222 -13.79 -5.22 -2.32
CA SER A 222 -14.71 -4.35 -3.05
C SER A 222 -15.90 -4.03 -2.14
N PRO A 223 -15.79 -3.06 -1.22
CA PRO A 223 -16.87 -2.72 -0.30
C PRO A 223 -18.12 -2.23 -1.03
N GLU A 224 -19.28 -2.68 -0.54
CA GLU A 224 -20.60 -2.19 -0.97
C GLU A 224 -21.04 -0.99 -0.13
N HIS A 225 -20.59 -0.92 1.13
CA HIS A 225 -20.88 0.19 2.03
C HIS A 225 -19.62 0.72 2.69
N TYR A 226 -19.59 2.04 2.90
CA TYR A 226 -18.61 2.77 3.70
C TYR A 226 -19.38 3.63 4.68
N SER A 227 -18.96 3.62 5.95
CA SER A 227 -19.56 4.48 6.97
C SER A 227 -18.56 5.56 7.37
N GLU A 228 -18.71 6.76 6.83
CA GLU A 228 -17.90 7.91 7.22
C GLU A 228 -18.10 8.24 8.71
N HIS A 229 -19.34 8.15 9.21
CA HIS A 229 -19.67 8.46 10.60
C HIS A 229 -18.99 7.54 11.62
N LEU A 230 -18.85 6.24 11.29
CA LEU A 230 -18.16 5.28 12.15
C LEU A 230 -16.64 5.27 11.90
N SER A 231 -16.21 5.83 10.79
CA SER A 231 -14.80 5.97 10.47
C SER A 231 -14.17 7.09 11.30
N THR A 232 -12.89 6.92 11.61
CA THR A 232 -12.12 7.91 12.38
C THR A 232 -10.89 8.33 11.59
N ARG A 233 -10.05 9.16 12.17
CA ARG A 233 -8.75 9.52 11.57
C ARG A 233 -7.77 8.34 11.45
N GLU A 234 -8.00 7.23 12.16
CA GLU A 234 -7.06 6.09 12.24
C GLU A 234 -7.54 4.87 11.43
N PHE A 235 -8.86 4.68 11.29
CA PHE A 235 -9.44 3.55 10.59
C PHE A 235 -10.73 3.91 9.82
N GLY A 236 -10.98 3.17 8.76
CA GLY A 236 -12.23 3.17 8.00
C GLY A 236 -13.10 1.96 8.33
N VAL A 237 -14.41 2.14 8.25
CA VAL A 237 -15.40 1.07 8.47
C VAL A 237 -16.10 0.78 7.15
N PHE A 238 -16.01 -0.47 6.71
CA PHE A 238 -16.51 -0.95 5.43
C PHE A 238 -17.47 -2.12 5.65
N ALA A 239 -18.42 -2.31 4.75
CA ALA A 239 -19.19 -3.55 4.68
C ALA A 239 -19.17 -4.15 3.27
N THR A 240 -19.07 -5.47 3.21
CA THR A 240 -19.12 -6.27 1.98
C THR A 240 -20.28 -7.25 2.10
N LYS A 241 -20.99 -7.50 1.00
CA LYS A 241 -22.05 -8.51 0.98
C LYS A 241 -21.45 -9.87 0.69
N GLU A 242 -21.80 -10.86 1.49
CA GLU A 242 -21.40 -12.23 1.28
C GLU A 242 -22.36 -12.94 0.29
N SER A 243 -21.95 -14.11 -0.21
CA SER A 243 -22.74 -14.89 -1.17
C SER A 243 -24.11 -15.33 -0.64
N ASP A 244 -24.28 -15.38 0.68
CA ASP A 244 -25.54 -15.72 1.34
C ASP A 244 -26.48 -14.51 1.50
N GLY A 245 -26.06 -13.32 1.02
CA GLY A 245 -26.80 -12.08 1.13
C GLY A 245 -26.66 -11.37 2.48
N THR A 246 -25.87 -11.91 3.40
CA THR A 246 -25.50 -11.22 4.65
C THR A 246 -24.38 -10.20 4.40
N PHE A 247 -24.11 -9.36 5.39
CA PHE A 247 -23.05 -8.35 5.31
C PHE A 247 -21.95 -8.63 6.34
N ALA A 248 -20.70 -8.61 5.88
CA ALA A 248 -19.52 -8.61 6.72
C ALA A 248 -19.03 -7.17 6.90
N ILE A 249 -18.96 -6.70 8.16
CA ILE A 249 -18.41 -5.39 8.51
C ILE A 249 -16.93 -5.56 8.88
N THR A 250 -16.07 -4.76 8.28
CA THR A 250 -14.62 -4.78 8.47
C THR A 250 -14.10 -3.40 8.84
N VAL A 251 -13.27 -3.34 9.89
CA VAL A 251 -12.58 -2.11 10.31
C VAL A 251 -11.13 -2.19 9.87
N ILE A 252 -10.67 -1.22 9.08
CA ILE A 252 -9.36 -1.25 8.43
C ILE A 252 -8.59 0.01 8.80
N PRO A 253 -7.39 -0.10 9.38
CA PRO A 253 -6.52 1.04 9.58
C PRO A 253 -6.21 1.74 8.26
N TRP A 254 -6.25 3.06 8.21
CA TRP A 254 -5.91 3.78 6.98
C TRP A 254 -4.48 3.50 6.51
N SER A 255 -3.59 3.22 7.46
CA SER A 255 -2.21 2.80 7.19
C SER A 255 -2.09 1.43 6.53
N ALA A 256 -3.13 0.59 6.58
CA ALA A 256 -3.17 -0.71 5.91
C ALA A 256 -3.67 -0.62 4.46
N ILE A 257 -4.27 0.51 4.07
CA ILE A 257 -4.73 0.76 2.71
C ILE A 257 -3.57 1.30 1.89
N ARG A 258 -3.16 0.53 0.88
CA ARG A 258 -2.08 0.88 -0.04
C ARG A 258 -2.56 1.73 -1.20
N ARG A 259 -3.74 1.42 -1.72
CA ARG A 259 -4.35 2.09 -2.87
C ARG A 259 -5.86 1.96 -2.81
N VAL A 260 -6.56 2.97 -3.31
CA VAL A 260 -7.98 2.90 -3.65
C VAL A 260 -8.11 3.08 -5.16
N GLY A 261 -8.95 2.29 -5.79
CA GLY A 261 -9.23 2.39 -7.22
C GLY A 261 -10.73 2.36 -7.47
N MET A 262 -11.19 3.12 -8.45
CA MET A 262 -12.58 3.09 -8.91
C MET A 262 -12.59 2.57 -10.35
N ARG A 263 -13.45 1.58 -10.62
CA ARG A 263 -13.57 0.88 -11.90
C ARG A 263 -14.99 1.04 -12.45
N LYS A 264 -15.16 0.71 -13.73
CA LYS A 264 -16.43 0.80 -14.46
C LYS A 264 -17.04 2.20 -14.45
N ILE A 265 -16.18 3.22 -14.48
CA ILE A 265 -16.61 4.61 -14.56
C ILE A 265 -17.03 4.89 -16.01
N GLY A 266 -18.31 5.16 -16.23
CA GLY A 266 -18.85 5.47 -17.56
C GLY A 266 -18.33 6.80 -18.12
N GLU A 267 -18.33 7.84 -17.28
CA GLU A 267 -17.78 9.16 -17.62
C GLU A 267 -16.79 9.62 -16.55
N LEU A 268 -15.59 10.01 -16.97
CA LEU A 268 -14.56 10.51 -16.06
C LEU A 268 -14.96 11.88 -15.52
N PRO A 269 -15.06 12.06 -14.18
CA PRO A 269 -15.44 13.35 -13.63
C PRO A 269 -14.32 14.38 -13.92
N PRO A 270 -14.62 15.49 -14.63
CA PRO A 270 -13.62 16.45 -15.05
C PRO A 270 -12.94 17.14 -13.85
N GLN A 271 -13.59 17.15 -12.67
CA GLN A 271 -13.00 17.74 -11.46
C GLN A 271 -11.74 17.03 -10.95
N TYR A 272 -11.46 15.78 -11.36
CA TYR A 272 -10.31 15.02 -10.86
C TYR A 272 -9.12 14.97 -11.82
N PHE A 273 -9.35 15.25 -13.10
CA PHE A 273 -8.33 15.11 -14.14
C PHE A 273 -8.19 16.44 -14.88
N ARG A 274 -7.14 17.17 -14.53
CA ARG A 274 -6.72 18.41 -15.19
C ARG A 274 -5.56 18.16 -16.14
#